data_AF-A0A9X8R7H9-F1
#
_entry.id   AF-A0A9X8R7H9-F1
#
_cell.length_a   1.000
_cell.length_b   1.000
_cell.length_c   1.000
_cell.angle_alpha   90.00
_cell.angle_beta   90.00
_cell.angle_gamma   90.00
#
_symmetry.space_group_name_H-M   'P 1'
#
loop_
_entity.id
_entity.type
_entity.pdbx_description
1 polymer ?
#
loop_
_entity_poly.entity_id
_entity_poly.type
_entity_poly.pdbx_seq_one_letter_code
_entity_poly.pdbx_strand_id
1 'polypeptide(L)'
;MNIGNIFLTLIPIFFTIIIGYLGGYFKVFNAESSKGLNTLVTKFALPAHLFIGITTTSKQTLINQWSFFLTMTIGVIGFYIILLIVARLVFKYDLTAASMFSLNATQPAFAFMGISVLGSLFGAQEIAIPIAITGIVVNALLDPLATIVGTVGQSRLGKSKDEKTNILGIVLHGLSEPLACIPLLAVVLTLSGFQAPDIIKNALDQIGSVTSGVALFAVGVTVGIRKISLRPIAFGISILKVVAIPLYMILVAHLIGLDHADTIKAILLVSFPGSAVAAMISTRFDSLSTETASSFVISTILSLITLPIYISLLM
;
A
#
# COMPACT_ATOMS: atom_id res chain seq x y z
N MET A 1 -19.86 14.62 -3.99
CA MET A 1 -19.51 15.04 -5.38
C MET A 1 -20.49 14.40 -6.40
N ASN A 2 -20.83 15.03 -7.54
CA ASN A 2 -21.61 14.32 -8.57
C ASN A 2 -20.75 13.21 -9.20
N ILE A 3 -21.33 12.03 -9.45
CA ILE A 3 -20.64 10.86 -10.01
C ILE A 3 -19.92 11.18 -11.33
N GLY A 4 -20.49 12.07 -12.15
CA GLY A 4 -19.85 12.53 -13.39
C GLY A 4 -18.50 13.21 -13.15
N ASN A 5 -18.39 14.04 -12.10
CA ASN A 5 -17.14 14.72 -11.75
C ASN A 5 -16.10 13.75 -11.19
N ILE A 6 -16.52 12.71 -10.47
CA ILE A 6 -15.61 11.67 -9.96
C ILE A 6 -14.95 10.94 -11.13
N PHE A 7 -15.74 10.51 -12.12
CA PHE A 7 -15.19 9.86 -13.31
C PHE A 7 -14.24 10.77 -14.08
N LEU A 8 -14.56 12.06 -14.23
CA LEU A 8 -13.67 13.03 -14.88
C LEU A 8 -12.33 13.18 -14.14
N THR A 9 -12.33 13.17 -12.81
CA THR A 9 -11.08 13.21 -12.01
C THR A 9 -10.26 11.92 -12.12
N LEU A 10 -10.91 10.77 -12.27
CA LEU A 10 -10.23 9.46 -12.36
C LEU A 10 -9.79 9.08 -13.78
N ILE A 11 -10.38 9.67 -14.83
CA ILE A 11 -10.02 9.38 -16.23
C ILE A 11 -8.50 9.50 -16.49
N PRO A 12 -7.80 10.58 -16.07
CA PRO A 12 -6.35 10.69 -16.28
C PRO A 12 -5.55 9.57 -15.59
N ILE A 13 -6.03 9.12 -14.43
CA ILE A 13 -5.43 8.04 -13.65
C ILE A 13 -5.54 6.72 -14.43
N PHE A 14 -6.75 6.40 -14.87
CA PHE A 14 -7.02 5.19 -15.65
C PHE A 14 -6.32 5.20 -17.00
N PHE A 15 -6.27 6.35 -17.67
CA PHE A 15 -5.51 6.53 -18.90
C PHE A 15 -4.03 6.16 -18.70
N THR A 16 -3.39 6.67 -17.65
CA THR A 16 -1.98 6.38 -17.35
C THR A 16 -1.75 4.88 -17.08
N ILE A 17 -2.65 4.23 -16.34
CA ILE A 17 -2.61 2.77 -16.10
C ILE A 17 -2.75 2.01 -17.42
N ILE A 18 -3.67 2.40 -18.31
CA ILE A 18 -3.88 1.75 -19.61
C ILE A 18 -2.63 1.88 -20.49
N ILE A 19 -2.00 3.06 -20.54
CA ILE A 19 -0.77 3.25 -21.31
C ILE A 19 0.36 2.37 -20.77
N GLY A 20 0.52 2.28 -19.45
CA GLY A 20 1.45 1.33 -18.82
C GLY A 20 1.13 -0.13 -19.17
N TYR A 21 -0.15 -0.50 -19.12
CA TYR A 21 -0.63 -1.84 -19.48
C TYR A 21 -0.24 -2.21 -20.93
N LEU A 22 -0.50 -1.31 -21.89
CA LEU A 22 -0.12 -1.52 -23.28
C LEU A 22 1.40 -1.68 -23.42
N GLY A 23 2.19 -0.88 -22.69
CA GLY A 23 3.65 -1.02 -22.66
C GLY A 23 4.13 -2.40 -22.18
N GLY A 24 3.48 -2.96 -21.16
CA GLY A 24 3.75 -4.31 -20.69
C GLY A 24 3.24 -5.39 -21.65
N TYR A 25 2.03 -5.23 -22.18
CA TYR A 25 1.37 -6.18 -23.08
C TYR A 25 2.12 -6.34 -24.41
N PHE A 26 2.56 -5.22 -25.01
CA PHE A 26 3.38 -5.21 -26.22
C PHE A 26 4.86 -5.52 -25.96
N LYS A 27 5.23 -5.92 -24.74
CA LYS A 27 6.60 -6.28 -24.33
C LYS A 27 7.63 -5.16 -24.54
N VAL A 28 7.20 -3.91 -24.60
CA VAL A 28 8.10 -2.74 -24.55
C VAL A 28 8.78 -2.69 -23.17
N PHE A 29 8.03 -3.06 -22.13
CA PHE A 29 8.52 -3.26 -20.78
C PHE A 29 8.43 -4.73 -20.39
N ASN A 30 9.42 -5.19 -19.63
CA ASN A 30 9.46 -6.55 -19.08
C ASN A 30 9.43 -6.51 -17.53
N ALA A 31 9.57 -7.68 -16.89
CA ALA A 31 9.55 -7.78 -15.43
C ALA A 31 10.71 -7.02 -14.75
N GLU A 32 11.87 -6.93 -15.39
CA GLU A 32 13.02 -6.18 -14.87
C GLU A 32 12.77 -4.68 -14.94
N SER A 33 12.29 -4.17 -16.08
CA SER A 33 11.93 -2.75 -16.23
C SER A 33 10.79 -2.36 -15.28
N SER A 34 9.78 -3.22 -15.12
CA SER A 34 8.70 -3.04 -14.15
C SER A 34 9.26 -2.93 -12.72
N LYS A 35 10.18 -3.81 -12.33
CA LYS A 35 10.87 -3.74 -11.04
C LYS A 35 11.66 -2.44 -10.89
N GLY A 36 12.33 -1.98 -11.94
CA GLY A 36 13.06 -0.70 -11.97
C GLY A 36 12.14 0.49 -11.70
N LEU A 37 10.99 0.58 -12.39
CA LEU A 37 10.00 1.64 -12.18
C LEU A 37 9.42 1.62 -10.75
N ASN A 38 9.08 0.44 -10.25
CA ASN A 38 8.62 0.27 -8.87
C ASN A 38 9.68 0.72 -7.86
N THR A 39 10.95 0.42 -8.12
CA THR A 39 12.08 0.83 -7.29
C THR A 39 12.25 2.35 -7.30
N LEU A 40 12.20 2.99 -8.48
CA LEU A 40 12.26 4.45 -8.60
C LEU A 40 11.20 5.14 -7.74
N VAL A 41 9.95 4.66 -7.83
CA VAL A 41 8.82 5.20 -7.07
C VAL A 41 9.02 4.99 -5.57
N THR A 42 9.21 3.74 -5.15
CA THR A 42 9.18 3.38 -3.72
C THR A 42 10.45 3.72 -2.97
N LYS A 43 11.61 3.79 -3.63
CA LYS A 43 12.90 4.06 -2.97
C LYS A 43 13.34 5.51 -3.07
N PHE A 44 12.85 6.27 -4.05
CA PHE A 44 13.33 7.63 -4.31
C PHE A 44 12.20 8.65 -4.38
N ALA A 45 11.29 8.53 -5.36
CA ALA A 45 10.31 9.57 -5.66
C ALA A 45 9.29 9.77 -4.53
N LEU A 46 8.62 8.70 -4.09
CA LEU A 46 7.62 8.79 -3.04
C LEU A 46 8.25 9.19 -1.69
N PRO A 47 9.36 8.58 -1.21
CA PRO A 47 10.01 9.05 0.02
C PRO A 47 10.35 10.53 0.00
N ALA A 48 10.86 11.06 -1.13
CA ALA A 48 11.15 12.48 -1.28
C ALA A 48 9.88 13.34 -1.16
N HIS A 49 8.80 12.94 -1.84
CA HIS A 49 7.52 13.64 -1.76
C HIS A 49 6.94 13.65 -0.34
N LEU A 50 6.96 12.50 0.35
CA LEU A 50 6.49 12.38 1.73
C LEU A 50 7.35 13.22 2.69
N PHE A 51 8.67 13.23 2.50
CA PHE A 51 9.58 14.04 3.31
C PHE A 51 9.21 15.52 3.23
N ILE A 52 9.02 16.05 2.02
CA ILE A 52 8.62 17.46 1.83
C ILE A 52 7.23 17.73 2.40
N GLY A 53 6.25 16.87 2.14
CA GLY A 53 4.91 17.06 2.69
C GLY A 53 4.87 17.08 4.22
N ILE A 54 5.69 16.26 4.89
CA ILE A 54 5.77 16.25 6.35
C ILE A 54 6.56 17.47 6.88
N THR A 55 7.74 17.75 6.33
CA THR A 55 8.62 18.84 6.79
C THR A 55 8.13 20.25 6.47
N THR A 56 7.06 20.37 5.70
CA THR A 56 6.34 21.63 5.44
C THR A 56 5.04 21.74 6.23
N THR A 57 4.67 20.70 6.99
CA THR A 57 3.47 20.69 7.84
C THR A 57 3.79 21.23 9.25
N SER A 58 2.79 21.86 9.90
CA SER A 58 2.96 22.33 11.28
C SER A 58 3.10 21.18 12.27
N LYS A 59 3.89 21.41 13.33
CA LYS A 59 4.04 20.47 14.46
C LYS A 59 2.70 20.07 15.09
N GLN A 60 1.77 21.02 15.23
CA GLN A 60 0.47 20.76 15.84
C GLN A 60 -0.37 19.82 14.97
N THR A 61 -0.39 20.06 13.65
CA THR A 61 -1.07 19.18 12.70
C THR A 61 -0.54 17.76 12.79
N LEU A 62 0.78 17.59 12.93
CA LEU A 62 1.40 16.28 13.01
C LEU A 62 1.05 15.52 14.31
N ILE A 63 1.02 16.21 15.45
CA ILE A 63 0.64 15.62 16.74
C ILE A 63 -0.84 15.17 16.71
N ASN A 64 -1.70 15.94 16.06
CA ASN A 64 -3.13 15.63 15.96
C ASN A 64 -3.43 14.37 15.13
N GLN A 65 -2.46 13.84 14.38
CA GLN A 65 -2.63 12.66 13.52
C GLN A 65 -2.47 11.32 14.26
N TRP A 66 -2.34 11.34 15.60
CA TRP A 66 -2.27 10.12 16.41
C TRP A 66 -3.47 9.19 16.23
N SER A 67 -4.69 9.74 16.19
CA SER A 67 -5.90 8.94 15.96
C SER A 67 -5.91 8.28 14.58
N PHE A 68 -5.35 8.95 13.56
CA PHE A 68 -5.18 8.39 12.22
C PHE A 68 -4.18 7.23 12.23
N PHE A 69 -3.03 7.40 12.91
CA PHE A 69 -2.05 6.34 13.09
C PHE A 69 -2.62 5.11 13.80
N LEU A 70 -3.37 5.30 14.89
CA LEU A 70 -4.05 4.19 15.57
C LEU A 70 -5.09 3.52 14.68
N THR A 71 -5.90 4.30 13.98
CA THR A 71 -6.93 3.77 13.05
C THR A 71 -6.30 2.93 11.95
N MET A 72 -5.24 3.43 11.30
CA MET A 72 -4.53 2.68 10.27
C MET A 72 -3.84 1.43 10.83
N THR A 73 -3.26 1.52 12.03
CA THR A 73 -2.60 0.37 12.68
C THR A 73 -3.63 -0.72 12.99
N ILE A 74 -4.72 -0.39 13.67
CA ILE A 74 -5.78 -1.35 14.01
C ILE A 74 -6.47 -1.85 12.74
N GLY A 75 -6.77 -0.96 11.80
CA GLY A 75 -7.44 -1.27 10.55
C GLY A 75 -6.63 -2.21 9.64
N VAL A 76 -5.33 -2.01 9.52
CA VAL A 76 -4.46 -2.84 8.67
C VAL A 76 -3.99 -4.08 9.41
N ILE A 77 -3.37 -3.93 10.58
CA ILE A 77 -2.81 -5.06 11.34
C ILE A 77 -3.93 -5.93 11.93
N GLY A 78 -5.00 -5.32 12.44
CA GLY A 78 -6.16 -6.07 12.95
C GLY A 78 -6.84 -6.88 11.85
N PHE A 79 -7.04 -6.31 10.67
CA PHE A 79 -7.61 -7.07 9.54
C PHE A 79 -6.70 -8.20 9.09
N TYR A 80 -5.39 -7.97 9.01
CA TYR A 80 -4.41 -9.03 8.74
C TYR A 80 -4.51 -10.17 9.77
N ILE A 81 -4.60 -9.86 11.08
CA ILE A 81 -4.73 -10.87 12.14
C ILE A 81 -6.05 -11.64 12.01
N ILE A 82 -7.16 -10.95 11.75
CA ILE A 82 -8.47 -11.58 11.55
C ILE A 82 -8.39 -12.57 10.38
N LEU A 83 -7.87 -12.14 9.24
CA LEU A 83 -7.72 -13.00 8.07
C LEU A 83 -6.74 -14.16 8.31
N LEU A 84 -5.68 -13.93 9.07
CA LEU A 84 -4.71 -14.96 9.43
C LEU A 84 -5.41 -16.06 10.24
N ILE A 85 -6.20 -15.68 11.23
CA ILE A 85 -6.97 -16.62 12.06
C ILE A 85 -8.00 -17.36 11.20
N VAL A 86 -8.77 -16.66 10.37
CA VAL A 86 -9.77 -17.27 9.48
C VAL A 86 -9.11 -18.24 8.49
N ALA A 87 -7.99 -17.85 7.86
CA ALA A 87 -7.26 -18.72 6.94
C ALA A 87 -6.70 -19.97 7.63
N ARG A 88 -6.24 -19.85 8.88
CA ARG A 88 -5.75 -20.99 9.67
C ARG A 88 -6.85 -21.93 10.14
N LEU A 89 -7.95 -21.38 10.67
CA LEU A 89 -8.97 -22.17 11.35
C LEU A 89 -10.08 -22.65 10.42
N VAL A 90 -10.50 -21.81 9.47
CA VAL A 90 -11.61 -22.11 8.55
C VAL A 90 -11.09 -22.74 7.26
N PHE A 91 -10.13 -22.07 6.58
CA PHE A 91 -9.57 -22.58 5.32
C PHE A 91 -8.45 -23.60 5.51
N LYS A 92 -8.02 -23.83 6.75
CA LYS A 92 -7.01 -24.83 7.14
C LYS A 92 -5.68 -24.70 6.39
N TYR A 93 -5.35 -23.50 5.91
CA TYR A 93 -4.04 -23.22 5.31
C TYR A 93 -2.94 -23.40 6.32
N ASP A 94 -1.75 -23.85 5.91
CA ASP A 94 -0.57 -23.80 6.78
C ASP A 94 -0.23 -22.35 7.17
N LEU A 95 0.67 -22.16 8.14
CA LEU A 95 0.97 -20.84 8.68
C LEU A 95 1.58 -19.88 7.65
N THR A 96 2.40 -20.40 6.73
CA THR A 96 2.99 -19.60 5.66
C THR A 96 1.94 -19.18 4.66
N ALA A 97 1.12 -20.12 4.17
CA ALA A 97 0.04 -19.82 3.23
C ALA A 97 -1.01 -18.87 3.84
N ALA A 98 -1.38 -19.05 5.11
CA ALA A 98 -2.30 -18.15 5.81
C ALA A 98 -1.75 -16.73 5.93
N SER A 99 -0.45 -16.59 6.25
CA SER A 99 0.23 -15.27 6.27
C SER A 99 0.21 -14.61 4.90
N MET A 100 0.58 -15.34 3.84
CA MET A 100 0.64 -14.80 2.48
C MET A 100 -0.74 -14.42 1.94
N PHE A 101 -1.76 -15.24 2.22
CA PHE A 101 -3.15 -14.93 1.90
C PHE A 101 -3.60 -13.64 2.58
N SER A 102 -3.36 -13.52 3.89
CA SER A 102 -3.80 -12.38 4.70
C SER A 102 -3.07 -11.10 4.32
N LEU A 103 -1.76 -11.19 4.06
CA LEU A 103 -0.95 -10.06 3.60
C LEU A 103 -1.50 -9.50 2.28
N ASN A 104 -1.73 -10.36 1.28
CA ASN A 104 -2.20 -9.92 -0.04
C ASN A 104 -3.65 -9.45 -0.04
N ALA A 105 -4.47 -9.91 0.90
CA ALA A 105 -5.83 -9.42 1.10
C ALA A 105 -5.90 -8.11 1.91
N THR A 106 -4.80 -7.69 2.54
CA THR A 106 -4.75 -6.51 3.41
C THR A 106 -3.94 -5.37 2.81
N GLN A 107 -2.72 -5.65 2.32
CA GLN A 107 -1.74 -4.63 1.94
C GLN A 107 -2.19 -3.85 0.69
N PRO A 108 -2.46 -2.52 0.81
CA PRO A 108 -2.85 -1.71 -0.33
C PRO A 108 -1.64 -1.25 -1.15
N ALA A 109 -1.86 -0.95 -2.43
CA ALA A 109 -0.93 -0.23 -3.28
C ALA A 109 -0.89 1.28 -2.96
N PHE A 110 -0.85 1.65 -1.67
CA PHE A 110 -0.91 3.04 -1.20
C PHE A 110 0.24 3.89 -1.78
N ALA A 111 1.43 3.30 -1.95
CA ALA A 111 2.58 3.99 -2.51
C ALA A 111 2.36 4.40 -3.97
N PHE A 112 1.55 3.66 -4.71
CA PHE A 112 1.33 3.90 -6.11
C PHE A 112 0.12 4.79 -6.39
N MET A 113 -0.97 4.56 -5.66
CA MET A 113 -2.24 5.24 -5.89
C MET A 113 -2.55 6.37 -4.92
N GLY A 114 -1.85 6.44 -3.78
CA GLY A 114 -2.11 7.43 -2.73
C GLY A 114 -2.05 8.86 -3.25
N ILE A 115 -0.90 9.27 -3.79
CA ILE A 115 -0.73 10.64 -4.30
C ILE A 115 -1.61 10.86 -5.53
N SER A 116 -1.65 9.91 -6.46
CA SER A 116 -2.37 10.09 -7.72
C SER A 116 -3.87 10.25 -7.54
N VAL A 117 -4.47 9.42 -6.70
CA VAL A 117 -5.92 9.44 -6.47
C VAL A 117 -6.24 10.49 -5.41
N LEU A 118 -5.69 10.36 -4.20
CA LEU A 118 -6.08 11.24 -3.09
C LEU A 118 -5.54 12.65 -3.28
N GLY A 119 -4.38 12.83 -3.89
CA GLY A 119 -3.85 14.16 -4.18
C GLY A 119 -4.72 14.94 -5.18
N SER A 120 -5.41 14.25 -6.08
CA SER A 120 -6.38 14.88 -6.98
C SER A 120 -7.70 15.27 -6.30
N LEU A 121 -8.05 14.59 -5.20
CA LEU A 121 -9.30 14.80 -4.46
C LEU A 121 -9.16 15.81 -3.32
N PHE A 122 -8.02 15.77 -2.60
CA PHE A 122 -7.77 16.54 -1.38
C PHE A 122 -6.57 17.50 -1.50
N GLY A 123 -5.79 17.42 -2.59
CA GLY A 123 -4.53 18.14 -2.73
C GLY A 123 -3.33 17.35 -2.20
N ALA A 124 -2.21 17.41 -2.92
CA ALA A 124 -1.04 16.55 -2.66
C ALA A 124 -0.38 16.76 -1.29
N GLN A 125 -0.43 17.99 -0.76
CA GLN A 125 0.15 18.31 0.55
C GLN A 125 -0.68 17.71 1.71
N GLU A 126 -2.02 17.78 1.62
CA GLU A 126 -2.90 17.27 2.69
C GLU A 126 -2.80 15.75 2.88
N ILE A 127 -2.49 15.02 1.81
CA ILE A 127 -2.44 13.55 1.79
C ILE A 127 -1.07 12.99 2.13
N ALA A 128 -0.04 13.84 2.23
CA ALA A 128 1.33 13.39 2.50
C ALA A 128 1.44 12.66 3.85
N ILE A 129 0.85 13.21 4.91
CA ILE A 129 0.88 12.58 6.25
C ILE A 129 0.07 11.26 6.27
N PRO A 130 -1.20 11.22 5.80
CA PRO A 130 -1.95 9.96 5.70
C PRO A 130 -1.21 8.84 4.96
N ILE A 131 -0.57 9.16 3.83
CA ILE A 131 0.20 8.18 3.04
C ILE A 131 1.47 7.77 3.78
N ALA A 132 2.16 8.70 4.41
CA ALA A 132 3.33 8.41 5.24
C ALA A 132 3.01 7.49 6.41
N ILE A 133 1.93 7.77 7.15
CA ILE A 133 1.44 6.90 8.22
C ILE A 133 1.13 5.51 7.68
N THR A 134 0.43 5.42 6.54
CA THR A 134 0.15 4.13 5.88
C THR A 134 1.43 3.40 5.52
N GLY A 135 2.44 4.11 5.00
CA GLY A 135 3.75 3.54 4.69
C GLY A 135 4.50 3.03 5.91
N ILE A 136 4.44 3.73 7.04
CA ILE A 136 5.01 3.28 8.30
C ILE A 136 4.28 2.01 8.76
N VAL A 137 2.95 2.03 8.83
CA VAL A 137 2.16 0.87 9.27
C VAL A 137 2.41 -0.34 8.38
N VAL A 138 2.47 -0.17 7.05
CA VAL A 138 2.70 -1.26 6.12
C VAL A 138 4.14 -1.77 6.20
N ASN A 139 5.14 -0.90 5.99
CA ASN A 139 6.52 -1.36 5.81
C ASN A 139 7.24 -1.65 7.13
N ALA A 140 6.91 -0.94 8.22
CA ALA A 140 7.54 -1.14 9.52
C ALA A 140 6.81 -2.17 10.39
N LEU A 141 5.50 -2.39 10.18
CA LEU A 141 4.70 -3.30 11.01
C LEU A 141 4.18 -4.49 10.20
N LEU A 142 3.37 -4.27 9.17
CA LEU A 142 2.69 -5.35 8.43
C LEU A 142 3.67 -6.30 7.72
N ASP A 143 4.60 -5.75 6.93
CA ASP A 143 5.53 -6.55 6.13
C ASP A 143 6.50 -7.38 7.01
N PRO A 144 7.11 -6.81 8.07
CA PRO A 144 7.87 -7.59 9.06
C PRO A 144 7.01 -8.65 9.75
N LEU A 145 5.79 -8.30 10.21
CA LEU A 145 4.89 -9.24 10.87
C LEU A 145 4.56 -10.43 9.96
N ALA A 146 4.15 -10.18 8.72
CA ALA A 146 3.83 -11.22 7.76
C ALA A 146 5.04 -12.09 7.41
N THR A 147 6.23 -11.47 7.29
CA THR A 147 7.49 -12.17 7.06
C THR A 147 7.87 -13.05 8.26
N ILE A 148 7.76 -12.57 9.49
CA ILE A 148 8.05 -13.34 10.70
C ILE A 148 7.09 -14.55 10.79
N VAL A 149 5.79 -14.32 10.62
CA VAL A 149 4.78 -15.40 10.66
C VAL A 149 5.04 -16.42 9.53
N GLY A 150 5.37 -15.95 8.32
CA GLY A 150 5.71 -16.78 7.18
C GLY A 150 6.94 -17.66 7.44
N THR A 151 8.01 -17.07 7.99
CA THR A 151 9.26 -17.77 8.32
C THR A 151 9.04 -18.80 9.41
N VAL A 152 8.34 -18.45 10.50
CA VAL A 152 7.97 -19.40 11.55
C VAL A 152 7.15 -20.55 10.98
N GLY A 153 6.26 -20.29 10.02
CA GLY A 153 5.51 -21.31 9.30
C GLY A 153 6.40 -22.29 8.54
N GLN A 154 7.38 -21.78 7.78
CA GLN A 154 8.32 -22.63 7.03
C GLN A 154 9.23 -23.44 7.96
N SER A 155 9.70 -22.85 9.07
CA SER A 155 10.51 -23.55 10.07
C SER A 155 9.75 -24.73 10.70
N ARG A 156 8.47 -24.55 11.02
CA ARG A 156 7.62 -25.64 11.56
C ARG A 156 7.40 -26.79 10.58
N LEU A 157 7.45 -26.52 9.28
CA LEU A 157 7.33 -27.53 8.23
C LEU A 157 8.67 -28.19 7.86
N GLY A 158 9.77 -27.88 8.57
CA GLY A 158 11.11 -28.38 8.25
C GLY A 158 11.66 -27.84 6.92
N LYS A 159 11.04 -26.79 6.36
CA LYS A 159 11.46 -26.16 5.10
C LYS A 159 12.48 -25.04 5.30
N SER A 160 12.73 -24.64 6.55
CA SER A 160 13.75 -23.66 6.89
C SER A 160 15.08 -24.37 7.17
N LYS A 161 16.16 -23.90 6.54
CA LYS A 161 17.51 -24.19 7.04
C LYS A 161 17.62 -23.66 8.49
N ASP A 162 18.43 -24.31 9.31
CA ASP A 162 18.63 -24.17 10.78
C ASP A 162 18.94 -22.74 11.34
N GLU A 163 18.59 -21.67 10.65
CA GLU A 163 18.74 -20.31 11.15
C GLU A 163 17.63 -19.97 12.14
N LYS A 164 18.01 -19.68 13.39
CA LYS A 164 17.15 -18.95 14.34
C LYS A 164 16.59 -17.73 13.61
N THR A 165 15.27 -17.62 13.54
CA THR A 165 14.60 -16.50 12.88
C THR A 165 15.13 -15.19 13.45
N ASN A 166 15.89 -14.42 12.66
CA ASN A 166 16.43 -13.13 13.08
C ASN A 166 15.33 -12.06 13.06
N ILE A 167 14.43 -12.13 14.04
CA ILE A 167 13.28 -11.22 14.19
C ILE A 167 13.75 -9.77 14.20
N LEU A 168 14.81 -9.48 14.96
CA LEU A 168 15.38 -8.14 15.04
C LEU A 168 15.86 -7.65 13.67
N GLY A 169 16.57 -8.49 12.92
CA GLY A 169 17.03 -8.16 11.57
C GLY A 169 15.88 -7.88 10.59
N ILE A 170 14.76 -8.63 10.68
CA ILE A 170 13.58 -8.40 9.84
C ILE A 170 12.91 -7.07 10.17
N VAL A 171 12.73 -6.76 11.46
CA VAL A 171 12.14 -5.49 11.90
C VAL A 171 13.04 -4.31 11.55
N LEU A 172 14.35 -4.42 11.81
CA LEU A 172 15.33 -3.40 11.44
C LEU A 172 15.35 -3.17 9.92
N HIS A 173 15.24 -4.23 9.12
CA HIS A 173 15.15 -4.11 7.67
C HIS A 173 13.89 -3.34 7.24
N GLY A 174 12.72 -3.69 7.78
CA GLY A 174 11.47 -2.98 7.49
C GLY A 174 11.51 -1.50 7.91
N LEU A 175 12.14 -1.20 9.06
CA LEU A 175 12.38 0.19 9.48
C LEU A 175 13.40 0.92 8.61
N SER A 176 14.33 0.20 7.97
CA SER A 176 15.34 0.79 7.07
C SER A 176 14.80 1.07 5.67
N GLU A 177 13.63 0.53 5.33
CA GLU A 177 12.98 0.79 4.05
C GLU A 177 12.68 2.30 3.88
N PRO A 178 12.97 2.92 2.72
CA PRO A 178 12.77 4.35 2.52
C PRO A 178 11.36 4.87 2.85
N LEU A 179 10.33 4.05 2.60
CA LEU A 179 8.94 4.40 2.92
C LEU A 179 8.57 4.30 4.40
N ALA A 180 9.47 3.82 5.25
CA ALA A 180 9.38 3.88 6.70
C ALA A 180 10.39 4.89 7.28
N CYS A 181 11.68 4.76 6.95
CA CYS A 181 12.72 5.58 7.57
C CYS A 181 12.62 7.07 7.21
N ILE A 182 12.34 7.40 5.94
CA ILE A 182 12.32 8.81 5.49
C ILE A 182 11.12 9.56 6.10
N PRO A 183 9.89 9.02 6.09
CA PRO A 183 8.79 9.64 6.81
C PRO A 183 9.03 9.76 8.32
N LEU A 184 9.59 8.73 8.97
CA LEU A 184 9.91 8.79 10.41
C LEU A 184 10.94 9.89 10.71
N LEU A 185 11.99 10.00 9.88
CA LEU A 185 12.98 11.06 9.99
C LEU A 185 12.34 12.43 9.80
N ALA A 186 11.48 12.60 8.79
CA ALA A 186 10.75 13.83 8.53
C ALA A 186 9.88 14.24 9.74
N VAL A 187 9.19 13.28 10.36
CA VAL A 187 8.41 13.49 11.58
C VAL A 187 9.30 14.01 12.71
N VAL A 188 10.41 13.32 12.99
CA VAL A 188 11.34 13.72 14.06
C VAL A 188 11.86 15.14 13.83
N LEU A 189 12.32 15.45 12.61
CA LEU A 189 12.80 16.78 12.24
C LEU A 189 11.73 17.86 12.45
N THR A 190 10.51 17.61 11.96
CA THR A 190 9.38 18.55 12.09
C THR A 190 9.01 18.81 13.55
N LEU A 191 9.01 17.77 14.39
CA LEU A 191 8.75 17.90 15.83
C LEU A 191 9.85 18.67 16.57
N SER A 192 11.10 18.59 16.09
CA SER A 192 12.25 19.38 16.54
C SER A 192 12.26 20.83 16.02
N GLY A 193 11.25 21.23 15.22
CA GLY A 193 11.12 22.60 14.70
C GLY A 193 11.83 22.83 13.36
N PHE A 194 12.32 21.79 12.71
CA PHE A 194 12.85 21.92 11.35
C PHE A 194 11.72 22.14 10.36
N GLN A 195 11.88 23.14 9.50
CA GLN A 195 11.10 23.32 8.29
C GLN A 195 12.04 23.25 7.09
N ALA A 196 11.66 22.47 6.07
CA ALA A 196 12.52 22.33 4.90
C ALA A 196 12.67 23.69 4.18
N PRO A 197 13.91 24.19 3.99
CA PRO A 197 14.14 25.40 3.22
C PRO A 197 13.81 25.16 1.74
N ASP A 198 13.51 26.23 1.02
CA ASP A 198 13.08 26.16 -0.39
C ASP A 198 14.05 25.40 -1.29
N ILE A 199 15.36 25.44 -1.00
CA ILE A 199 16.35 24.71 -1.80
C ILE A 199 16.20 23.19 -1.68
N ILE A 200 15.95 22.67 -0.47
CA ILE A 200 15.73 21.23 -0.24
C ILE A 200 14.38 20.83 -0.82
N LYS A 201 13.37 21.67 -0.60
CA LYS A 201 12.03 21.50 -1.16
C LYS A 201 12.07 21.38 -2.68
N ASN A 202 12.61 22.38 -3.36
CA ASN A 202 12.66 22.40 -4.82
C ASN A 202 13.47 21.22 -5.38
N ALA A 203 14.58 20.84 -4.73
CA ALA A 203 15.38 19.69 -5.15
C ALA A 203 14.62 18.36 -5.02
N LEU A 204 13.97 18.13 -3.88
CA LEU A 204 13.21 16.91 -3.64
C LEU A 204 11.89 16.88 -4.44
N ASP A 205 11.29 18.04 -4.74
CA ASP A 205 10.10 18.13 -5.60
C ASP A 205 10.39 17.73 -7.05
N GLN A 206 11.61 17.94 -7.57
CA GLN A 206 11.98 17.49 -8.91
C GLN A 206 11.78 15.98 -9.07
N ILE A 207 12.24 15.18 -8.10
CA ILE A 207 12.06 13.74 -8.11
C ILE A 207 10.70 13.32 -7.52
N GLY A 208 10.18 14.06 -6.54
CA GLY A 208 8.91 13.77 -5.89
C GLY A 208 7.71 13.93 -6.83
N SER A 209 7.75 14.91 -7.73
CA SER A 209 6.66 15.19 -8.67
C SER A 209 6.38 14.07 -9.67
N VAL A 210 7.39 13.26 -10.02
CA VAL A 210 7.19 12.12 -10.93
C VAL A 210 6.46 10.95 -10.28
N THR A 211 6.33 10.94 -8.94
CA THR A 211 5.75 9.81 -8.18
C THR A 211 4.41 9.38 -8.74
N SER A 212 3.48 10.32 -8.93
CA SER A 212 2.12 10.01 -9.37
C SER A 212 2.10 9.33 -10.75
N GLY A 213 2.71 9.95 -11.76
CA GLY A 213 2.68 9.43 -13.14
C GLY A 213 3.42 8.11 -13.29
N VAL A 214 4.64 8.02 -12.74
CA VAL A 214 5.46 6.81 -12.84
C VAL A 214 4.81 5.65 -12.08
N ALA A 215 4.21 5.91 -10.93
CA ALA A 215 3.54 4.89 -10.14
C ALA A 215 2.37 4.23 -10.87
N LEU A 216 1.45 5.03 -11.42
CA LEU A 216 0.30 4.52 -12.15
C LEU A 216 0.72 3.77 -13.42
N PHE A 217 1.72 4.30 -14.13
CA PHE A 217 2.29 3.64 -15.29
C PHE A 217 2.91 2.30 -14.90
N ALA A 218 3.67 2.24 -13.79
CA ALA A 218 4.28 1.01 -13.29
C ALA A 218 3.24 -0.05 -12.86
N VAL A 219 2.13 0.37 -12.25
CA VAL A 219 0.98 -0.51 -11.97
C VAL A 219 0.45 -1.09 -13.28
N GLY A 220 0.21 -0.24 -14.28
CA GLY A 220 -0.20 -0.64 -15.62
C GLY A 220 0.74 -1.69 -16.23
N VAL A 221 2.04 -1.38 -16.28
CA VAL A 221 3.07 -2.31 -16.80
C VAL A 221 3.01 -3.64 -16.06
N THR A 222 2.92 -3.61 -14.73
CA THR A 222 2.86 -4.82 -13.90
C THR A 222 1.64 -5.67 -14.23
N VAL A 223 0.50 -5.05 -14.55
CA VAL A 223 -0.69 -5.77 -15.03
C VAL A 223 -0.48 -6.32 -16.45
N GLY A 224 0.12 -5.54 -17.35
CA GLY A 224 0.33 -5.92 -18.74
C GLY A 224 1.30 -7.09 -18.94
N ILE A 225 2.29 -7.23 -18.07
CA ILE A 225 3.28 -8.31 -18.16
C ILE A 225 2.84 -9.61 -17.47
N ARG A 226 1.89 -9.56 -16.54
CA ARG A 226 1.53 -10.70 -15.70
C ARG A 226 0.46 -11.57 -16.37
N LYS A 227 0.68 -12.88 -16.36
CA LYS A 227 -0.36 -13.85 -16.72
C LYS A 227 -1.31 -14.04 -15.53
N ILE A 228 -2.61 -13.96 -15.81
CA ILE A 228 -3.65 -14.11 -14.79
C ILE A 228 -4.05 -15.59 -14.71
N SER A 229 -4.06 -16.11 -13.49
CA SER A 229 -4.68 -17.39 -13.15
C SER A 229 -6.06 -17.13 -12.54
N LEU A 230 -7.11 -17.69 -13.13
CA LEU A 230 -8.50 -17.50 -12.69
C LEU A 230 -8.90 -18.47 -11.57
N ARG A 231 -8.02 -18.64 -10.57
CA ARG A 231 -8.28 -19.52 -9.42
C ARG A 231 -9.23 -18.83 -8.44
N PRO A 232 -10.17 -19.56 -7.79
CA PRO A 232 -11.08 -18.98 -6.80
C PRO A 232 -10.38 -18.23 -5.66
N ILE A 233 -9.20 -18.72 -5.25
CA ILE A 233 -8.38 -18.09 -4.20
C ILE A 233 -7.96 -16.67 -4.61
N ALA A 234 -7.56 -16.47 -5.88
CA ALA A 234 -7.14 -15.17 -6.37
C ALA A 234 -8.30 -14.16 -6.31
N PHE A 235 -9.50 -14.57 -6.74
CA PHE A 235 -10.72 -13.77 -6.62
C PHE A 235 -11.07 -13.48 -5.16
N GLY A 236 -10.97 -14.48 -4.27
CA GLY A 236 -11.23 -14.32 -2.85
C GLY A 236 -10.32 -13.26 -2.23
N ILE A 237 -9.01 -13.32 -2.49
CA ILE A 237 -8.05 -12.30 -2.04
C ILE A 237 -8.43 -10.92 -2.59
N SER A 238 -8.75 -10.82 -3.88
CA SER A 238 -9.12 -9.54 -4.50
C SER A 238 -10.38 -8.93 -3.91
N ILE A 239 -11.43 -9.73 -3.69
CA ILE A 239 -12.69 -9.26 -3.10
C ILE A 239 -12.47 -8.80 -1.66
N LEU A 240 -11.73 -9.58 -0.85
CA LEU A 240 -11.38 -9.17 0.51
C LEU A 240 -10.62 -7.83 0.50
N LYS A 241 -9.71 -7.64 -0.45
CA LYS A 241 -8.88 -6.44 -0.56
C LYS A 241 -9.65 -5.18 -0.96
N VAL A 242 -10.63 -5.30 -1.85
CA VAL A 242 -11.36 -4.13 -2.39
C VAL A 242 -12.72 -3.92 -1.73
N VAL A 243 -13.24 -4.90 -0.99
CA VAL A 243 -14.55 -4.82 -0.33
C VAL A 243 -14.45 -5.00 1.18
N ALA A 244 -13.82 -6.07 1.67
CA ALA A 244 -13.88 -6.39 3.10
C ALA A 244 -13.03 -5.43 3.96
N ILE A 245 -11.78 -5.12 3.56
CA ILE A 245 -10.94 -4.20 4.35
C ILE A 245 -11.48 -2.75 4.39
N PRO A 246 -12.04 -2.15 3.33
CA PRO A 246 -12.67 -0.84 3.45
C PRO A 246 -13.87 -0.82 4.40
N LEU A 247 -14.72 -1.86 4.35
CA LEU A 247 -15.86 -1.99 5.27
C LEU A 247 -15.41 -2.16 6.72
N TYR A 248 -14.37 -2.96 6.95
CA TYR A 248 -13.74 -3.07 8.27
C TYR A 248 -13.14 -1.73 8.73
N MET A 249 -12.49 -0.99 7.83
CA MET A 249 -11.91 0.32 8.15
C MET A 249 -12.97 1.36 8.53
N ILE A 250 -14.16 1.33 7.91
CA ILE A 250 -15.29 2.17 8.33
C ILE A 250 -15.62 1.91 9.81
N LEU A 251 -15.72 0.64 10.21
CA LEU A 251 -15.98 0.27 11.60
C LEU A 251 -14.87 0.77 12.53
N VAL A 252 -13.60 0.55 12.19
CA VAL A 252 -12.46 0.96 13.02
C VAL A 252 -12.40 2.49 13.16
N ALA A 253 -12.54 3.23 12.06
CA ALA A 253 -12.52 4.69 12.06
C ALA A 253 -13.65 5.26 12.93
N HIS A 254 -14.85 4.66 12.87
CA HIS A 254 -15.98 5.04 13.71
C HIS A 254 -15.71 4.77 15.21
N LEU A 255 -15.16 3.61 15.55
CA LEU A 255 -14.85 3.24 16.94
C LEU A 255 -13.77 4.10 17.58
N ILE A 256 -12.78 4.55 16.79
CA ILE A 256 -11.73 5.46 17.25
C ILE A 256 -12.23 6.92 17.32
N GLY A 257 -13.34 7.24 16.67
CA GLY A 257 -13.87 8.61 16.61
C GLY A 257 -13.04 9.51 15.69
N LEU A 258 -12.55 8.97 14.57
CA LEU A 258 -11.81 9.73 13.59
C LEU A 258 -12.71 10.78 12.94
N ASP A 259 -12.17 11.97 12.65
CA ASP A 259 -12.98 13.00 11.99
C ASP A 259 -13.42 12.55 10.59
N HIS A 260 -14.41 13.24 10.02
CA HIS A 260 -15.00 12.83 8.76
C HIS A 260 -14.00 12.83 7.60
N ALA A 261 -13.15 13.85 7.49
CA ALA A 261 -12.19 13.97 6.40
C ALA A 261 -11.13 12.86 6.47
N ASP A 262 -10.59 12.63 7.67
CA ASP A 262 -9.57 11.60 7.92
C ASP A 262 -10.16 10.18 7.82
N THR A 263 -11.44 10.00 8.17
CA THR A 263 -12.18 8.74 7.91
C THR A 263 -12.20 8.41 6.42
N ILE A 264 -12.55 9.38 5.56
CA ILE A 264 -12.57 9.17 4.10
C ILE A 264 -11.17 8.79 3.60
N LYS A 265 -10.13 9.52 4.03
CA LYS A 265 -8.74 9.24 3.63
C LYS A 265 -8.31 7.83 4.04
N ALA A 266 -8.58 7.42 5.27
CA ALA A 266 -8.24 6.09 5.77
C ALA A 266 -8.92 4.97 4.97
N ILE A 267 -10.23 5.11 4.70
CA ILE A 267 -11.00 4.14 3.92
C ILE A 267 -10.46 4.05 2.49
N LEU A 268 -10.22 5.18 1.82
CA LEU A 268 -9.74 5.19 0.44
C LEU A 268 -8.32 4.60 0.33
N LEU A 269 -7.43 4.89 1.28
CA LEU A 269 -6.07 4.30 1.31
C LEU A 269 -6.10 2.77 1.33
N VAL A 270 -7.00 2.19 2.12
CA VAL A 270 -7.16 0.73 2.16
C VAL A 270 -8.06 0.19 1.04
N SER A 271 -8.74 1.04 0.27
CA SER A 271 -9.57 0.62 -0.87
C SER A 271 -8.78 0.39 -2.15
N PHE A 272 -7.54 0.87 -2.21
CA PHE A 272 -6.63 0.60 -3.32
C PHE A 272 -6.40 -0.89 -3.54
N PRO A 273 -6.05 -1.32 -4.76
CA PRO A 273 -5.81 -2.73 -5.06
C PRO A 273 -4.61 -3.29 -4.28
N GLY A 274 -4.39 -4.59 -4.42
CA GLY A 274 -3.30 -5.30 -3.75
C GLY A 274 -1.93 -4.71 -4.09
N SER A 275 -0.94 -4.98 -3.24
CA SER A 275 0.43 -4.50 -3.41
C SER A 275 1.28 -5.49 -4.23
N ALA A 276 2.10 -4.97 -5.15
CA ALA A 276 3.11 -5.77 -5.85
C ALA A 276 4.20 -6.29 -4.90
N VAL A 277 4.45 -5.58 -3.80
CA VAL A 277 5.40 -5.99 -2.74
C VAL A 277 4.84 -7.21 -1.99
N ALA A 278 3.56 -7.21 -1.64
CA ALA A 278 2.89 -8.37 -1.01
C ALA A 278 3.06 -9.64 -1.86
N ALA A 279 2.80 -9.54 -3.16
CA ALA A 279 2.95 -10.65 -4.09
C ALA A 279 4.42 -11.10 -4.21
N MET A 280 5.38 -10.16 -4.17
CA MET A 280 6.81 -10.49 -4.16
C MET A 280 7.23 -11.26 -2.91
N ILE A 281 6.72 -10.87 -1.74
CA ILE A 281 6.95 -11.58 -0.48
C ILE A 281 6.39 -13.01 -0.58
N SER A 282 5.18 -13.19 -1.13
CA SER A 282 4.60 -14.52 -1.37
C SER A 282 5.42 -15.39 -2.31
N THR A 283 5.98 -14.82 -3.38
CA THR A 283 6.94 -15.51 -4.24
C THR A 283 8.19 -15.94 -3.49
N ARG A 284 8.74 -15.10 -2.60
CA ARG A 284 9.91 -15.46 -1.77
C ARG A 284 9.63 -16.62 -0.83
N PHE A 285 8.42 -16.70 -0.29
CA PHE A 285 7.98 -17.80 0.58
C PHE A 285 7.52 -19.05 -0.19
N ASP A 286 7.56 -19.03 -1.53
CA ASP A 286 7.05 -20.07 -2.41
C ASP A 286 5.65 -20.55 -2.02
N SER A 287 4.78 -19.59 -1.70
CA SER A 287 3.44 -19.87 -1.16
C SER A 287 2.42 -18.93 -1.77
N LEU A 288 1.40 -19.50 -2.43
CA LEU A 288 0.34 -18.79 -3.15
C LEU A 288 0.86 -17.76 -4.18
N SER A 289 2.07 -17.95 -4.71
CA SER A 289 2.75 -16.98 -5.59
C SER A 289 1.94 -16.66 -6.87
N THR A 290 1.27 -17.67 -7.43
CA THR A 290 0.46 -17.50 -8.65
C THR A 290 -0.86 -16.80 -8.33
N GLU A 291 -1.49 -17.17 -7.24
CA GLU A 291 -2.77 -16.64 -6.77
C GLU A 291 -2.64 -15.17 -6.35
N THR A 292 -1.58 -14.83 -5.63
CA THR A 292 -1.31 -13.47 -5.14
C THR A 292 -0.90 -12.52 -6.27
N ALA A 293 -0.10 -13.01 -7.23
CA ALA A 293 0.17 -12.29 -8.47
C ALA A 293 -1.10 -12.01 -9.28
N SER A 294 -2.00 -13.00 -9.35
CA SER A 294 -3.27 -12.85 -10.06
C SER A 294 -4.24 -11.95 -9.30
N SER A 295 -4.27 -12.03 -7.97
CA SER A 295 -5.15 -11.20 -7.15
C SER A 295 -4.75 -9.72 -7.19
N PHE A 296 -3.46 -9.40 -7.34
CA PHE A 296 -2.99 -8.05 -7.63
C PHE A 296 -3.64 -7.49 -8.90
N VAL A 297 -3.62 -8.26 -9.99
CA VAL A 297 -4.22 -7.85 -11.27
C VAL A 297 -5.74 -7.74 -11.16
N ILE A 298 -6.39 -8.77 -10.62
CA ILE A 298 -7.85 -8.80 -10.47
C ILE A 298 -8.33 -7.65 -9.56
N SER A 299 -7.67 -7.41 -8.42
CA SER A 299 -8.01 -6.29 -7.54
C SER A 299 -7.78 -4.95 -8.20
N THR A 300 -6.75 -4.80 -9.04
CA THR A 300 -6.52 -3.57 -9.83
C THR A 300 -7.70 -3.30 -10.76
N ILE A 301 -8.17 -4.31 -11.50
CA ILE A 301 -9.35 -4.18 -12.37
C ILE A 301 -10.61 -3.87 -11.54
N LEU A 302 -10.85 -4.59 -10.45
CA LEU A 302 -12.00 -4.34 -9.57
C LEU A 302 -11.96 -2.93 -8.95
N SER A 303 -10.77 -2.42 -8.63
CA SER A 303 -10.59 -1.08 -8.05
C SER A 303 -11.02 0.05 -8.98
N LEU A 304 -11.00 -0.17 -10.31
CA LEU A 304 -11.51 0.78 -11.29
C LEU A 304 -13.02 1.05 -11.10
N ILE A 305 -13.74 0.11 -10.50
CA ILE A 305 -15.18 0.20 -10.22
C ILE A 305 -15.40 0.54 -8.74
N THR A 306 -14.72 -0.14 -7.81
CA THR A 306 -14.97 0.05 -6.38
C THR A 306 -14.50 1.41 -5.85
N LEU A 307 -13.39 1.97 -6.36
CA LEU A 307 -12.91 3.29 -5.94
C LEU A 307 -13.91 4.41 -6.26
N PRO A 308 -14.43 4.55 -7.50
CA PRO A 308 -15.49 5.53 -7.78
C PRO A 308 -16.71 5.39 -6.85
N ILE A 309 -17.12 4.15 -6.54
CA ILE A 309 -18.25 3.89 -5.63
C ILE A 309 -17.92 4.40 -4.23
N TYR A 310 -16.76 4.07 -3.66
CA TYR A 310 -16.39 4.58 -2.34
C TYR A 310 -16.28 6.09 -2.31
N ILE A 311 -15.63 6.70 -3.31
CA ILE A 311 -15.54 8.16 -3.42
C ILE A 311 -16.95 8.78 -3.48
N SER A 312 -17.87 8.20 -4.26
CA SER A 312 -19.24 8.71 -4.37
C SER A 312 -20.08 8.53 -3.11
N LEU A 313 -19.83 7.48 -2.33
CA LEU A 313 -20.57 7.22 -1.09
C LEU A 313 -20.03 8.05 0.08
N LEU A 314 -18.75 8.39 0.04
CA LEU A 314 -18.04 9.04 1.14
C LEU A 314 -17.90 10.57 0.96
N MET A 315 -18.02 11.12 -0.26
CA MET A 315 -17.80 12.54 -0.61
C MET A 315 -18.99 13.25 -1.26
#